data_AF-A0A379SXH5-F1
#
_entry.id   AF-A0A379SXH5-F1
#
_cell.length_a   1.000
_cell.length_b   1.000
_cell.length_c   1.000
_cell.angle_alpha   90.00
_cell.angle_beta   90.00
_cell.angle_gamma   90.00
#
_symmetry.space_group_name_H-M   'P 1'
#
loop_
_entity.id
_entity.type
_entity.pdbx_description
1 polymer ?
#
loop_
_entity_poly.entity_id
_entity_poly.type
_entity_poly.pdbx_seq_one_letter_code
_entity_poly.pdbx_strand_id
1 'polypeptide(L)'
;MNCLLFIELGGQNLLITNPRDIPGLVKELAKYPFTAMTGVNTLFNALLNNKEFQQLDFSSLHLSAGGGMPVQNAVAERWVKLTGQYLLEGYGLTECAPLVSVNPHDIDYHSGSIGLPVPSTEAKLVDDDDNDVAPGEAGELCVKGPQVMLGYWQRPDATDDIIKDGWLHTGDIAVMDEEGFLRIVDRKKDMILVSGFNVYPNEIEDVVMQHSGVQEVAAVGVPSGSSGEAVKLFVVKKDPALD
;
A
#
# COMPACT_ATOMS: atom_id res chain seq x y z
N MET A 1 -0.72 3.20 -14.05
CA MET A 1 -0.04 1.99 -14.52
C MET A 1 -0.89 1.23 -15.54
N ASN A 2 -1.99 0.56 -15.16
CA ASN A 2 -2.73 -0.34 -16.05
C ASN A 2 -3.21 0.22 -17.40
N CYS A 3 -3.60 1.49 -17.50
CA CYS A 3 -4.17 2.01 -18.74
C CYS A 3 -3.09 2.42 -19.77
N LEU A 4 -2.23 3.40 -19.44
CA LEU A 4 -1.31 3.98 -20.42
C LEU A 4 -0.05 3.14 -20.64
N LEU A 5 0.51 2.52 -19.58
CA LEU A 5 1.76 1.76 -19.68
C LEU A 5 1.64 0.59 -20.66
N PHE A 6 0.59 -0.22 -20.52
CA PHE A 6 0.42 -1.38 -21.39
C PHE A 6 0.04 -0.97 -22.81
N ILE A 7 -0.69 0.13 -23.01
CA ILE A 7 -0.94 0.67 -24.35
C ILE A 7 0.37 1.09 -25.02
N GLU A 8 1.23 1.82 -24.31
CA GLU A 8 2.54 2.27 -24.81
C GLU A 8 3.45 1.09 -25.18
N LEU A 9 3.42 0.01 -24.38
CA LEU A 9 4.16 -1.23 -24.65
C LEU A 9 3.51 -2.12 -25.73
N GLY A 10 2.39 -1.71 -26.34
CA GLY A 10 1.69 -2.48 -27.38
C GLY A 10 0.84 -3.65 -26.85
N GLY A 11 0.57 -3.67 -25.55
CA GLY A 11 -0.29 -4.65 -24.89
C GLY A 11 -1.77 -4.45 -25.16
N GLN A 12 -2.51 -5.56 -25.24
CA GLN A 12 -3.97 -5.55 -25.33
C GLN A 12 -4.59 -5.26 -23.95
N ASN A 13 -5.32 -4.16 -23.85
CA ASN A 13 -5.97 -3.74 -22.61
C ASN A 13 -7.44 -4.16 -22.60
N LEU A 14 -7.86 -4.86 -21.54
CA LEU A 14 -9.26 -5.22 -21.30
C LEU A 14 -9.94 -4.15 -20.44
N LEU A 15 -10.87 -3.41 -21.02
CA LEU A 15 -11.68 -2.44 -20.28
C LEU A 15 -12.79 -3.16 -19.52
N ILE A 16 -12.68 -3.20 -18.19
CA ILE A 16 -13.76 -3.63 -17.30
C ILE A 16 -14.47 -2.39 -16.76
N THR A 17 -15.72 -2.18 -17.17
CA THR A 17 -16.49 -0.97 -16.82
C THR A 17 -16.93 -0.93 -15.36
N ASN A 18 -17.14 -2.10 -14.73
CA ASN A 18 -17.47 -2.21 -13.32
C ASN A 18 -16.71 -3.36 -12.65
N PRO A 19 -15.50 -3.12 -12.11
CA PRO A 19 -14.73 -4.16 -11.44
C PRO A 19 -15.30 -4.57 -10.06
N ARG A 20 -16.34 -3.90 -9.56
CA ARG A 20 -17.03 -4.28 -8.31
C ARG A 20 -18.09 -5.37 -8.53
N ASP A 21 -18.56 -5.55 -9.75
CA ASP A 21 -19.37 -6.71 -10.13
C ASP A 21 -18.44 -7.92 -10.33
N ILE A 22 -18.10 -8.60 -9.24
CA ILE A 22 -17.14 -9.71 -9.25
C ILE A 22 -17.57 -10.83 -10.21
N PRO A 23 -18.83 -11.33 -10.20
CA PRO A 23 -19.27 -12.32 -11.19
C PRO A 23 -19.12 -11.84 -12.63
N GLY A 24 -19.46 -10.58 -12.92
CA GLY A 24 -19.30 -9.98 -14.25
C GLY A 24 -17.83 -9.88 -14.67
N LEU A 25 -16.96 -9.40 -13.78
CA LEU A 25 -15.52 -9.31 -13.99
C LEU A 25 -14.93 -10.70 -14.30
N VAL A 26 -15.23 -11.71 -13.48
CA VAL A 26 -14.72 -13.08 -13.66
C VAL A 26 -15.19 -13.66 -15.00
N LYS A 27 -16.45 -13.43 -15.38
CA LYS A 27 -17.00 -13.87 -16.67
C LYS A 27 -16.28 -13.22 -17.85
N GLU A 28 -15.86 -11.96 -17.74
CA GLU A 28 -15.07 -11.32 -18.80
C GLU A 28 -13.63 -11.83 -18.82
N LEU A 29 -12.96 -11.96 -17.67
CA LEU A 29 -11.61 -12.51 -17.57
C LEU A 29 -11.51 -13.91 -18.18
N ALA A 30 -12.51 -14.76 -17.97
CA ALA A 30 -12.57 -16.13 -18.51
C ALA A 30 -12.47 -16.22 -20.04
N LYS A 31 -12.71 -15.11 -20.76
CA LYS A 31 -12.66 -15.09 -22.23
C LYS A 31 -11.26 -14.81 -22.78
N TYR A 32 -10.31 -14.41 -21.94
CA TYR A 32 -9.00 -13.94 -22.36
C TYR A 32 -7.87 -14.61 -21.55
N PRO A 33 -6.75 -14.97 -22.20
CA PRO A 33 -5.55 -15.40 -21.49
C PRO A 33 -4.81 -14.17 -20.96
N PHE A 34 -5.34 -13.56 -19.90
CA PHE A 34 -4.75 -12.34 -19.34
C PHE A 34 -3.37 -12.62 -18.75
N THR A 35 -2.45 -11.67 -18.93
CA THR A 35 -1.04 -11.83 -18.56
C THR A 35 -0.61 -10.95 -17.40
N ALA A 36 -1.38 -9.90 -17.12
CA ALA A 36 -1.14 -8.98 -16.04
C ALA A 36 -2.47 -8.57 -15.39
N MET A 37 -2.45 -8.38 -14.08
CA MET A 37 -3.56 -7.80 -13.33
C MET A 37 -3.00 -6.82 -12.30
N THR A 38 -3.69 -5.68 -12.12
CA THR A 38 -3.46 -4.82 -10.96
C THR A 38 -4.75 -4.65 -10.19
N GLY A 39 -4.64 -4.47 -8.89
CA GLY A 39 -5.79 -4.37 -8.01
C GLY A 39 -5.42 -3.77 -6.67
N VAL A 40 -6.44 -3.63 -5.83
CA VAL A 40 -6.30 -3.32 -4.41
C VAL A 40 -6.57 -4.60 -3.61
N ASN A 41 -6.11 -4.65 -2.36
CA ASN A 41 -6.28 -5.83 -1.48
C ASN A 41 -7.74 -6.33 -1.44
N THR A 42 -8.71 -5.41 -1.37
CA THR A 42 -10.14 -5.76 -1.36
C THR A 42 -10.62 -6.47 -2.62
N LEU A 43 -10.10 -6.09 -3.80
CA LEU A 43 -10.43 -6.75 -5.06
C LEU A 43 -9.83 -8.16 -5.12
N PHE A 44 -8.56 -8.31 -4.74
CA PHE A 44 -7.90 -9.63 -4.70
C PHE A 44 -8.62 -10.58 -3.74
N ASN A 45 -8.97 -10.10 -2.54
CA ASN A 45 -9.73 -10.90 -1.59
C ASN A 45 -11.12 -11.30 -2.14
N ALA A 46 -11.82 -10.38 -2.80
CA ALA A 46 -13.13 -10.67 -3.39
C ALA A 46 -13.03 -11.74 -4.51
N LEU A 47 -12.02 -11.65 -5.37
CA LEU A 47 -11.74 -12.64 -6.42
C LEU A 47 -11.42 -14.01 -5.83
N LEU A 48 -10.56 -14.06 -4.81
CA LEU A 48 -10.20 -15.31 -4.12
C LEU A 48 -11.39 -15.98 -3.42
N ASN A 49 -12.46 -15.24 -3.12
CA ASN A 49 -13.70 -15.79 -2.54
C ASN A 49 -14.76 -16.15 -3.60
N ASN A 50 -14.52 -15.89 -4.88
CA ASN A 50 -15.40 -16.28 -5.98
C ASN A 50 -15.02 -17.66 -6.53
N LYS A 51 -15.98 -18.58 -6.62
CA LYS A 51 -15.72 -19.97 -7.03
C LYS A 51 -15.36 -20.08 -8.50
N GLU A 52 -15.98 -19.29 -9.36
CA GLU A 52 -15.70 -19.30 -10.80
C GLU A 52 -14.29 -18.77 -11.10
N PHE A 53 -13.82 -17.78 -10.35
CA PHE A 53 -12.45 -17.25 -10.46
C PHE A 53 -11.42 -18.32 -10.11
N GLN A 54 -11.68 -19.11 -9.06
CA GLN A 54 -10.80 -20.21 -8.66
C GLN A 54 -10.66 -21.32 -9.71
N GLN A 55 -11.55 -21.36 -10.71
CA GLN A 55 -11.50 -22.35 -11.81
C GLN A 55 -10.86 -21.80 -13.09
N LEU A 56 -10.43 -20.53 -13.10
CA LEU A 56 -9.77 -19.96 -14.26
C LEU A 56 -8.38 -20.56 -14.45
N ASP A 57 -7.91 -20.53 -15.70
CA ASP A 57 -6.55 -20.86 -16.04
C ASP A 57 -5.64 -19.65 -15.81
N PHE A 58 -4.63 -19.83 -14.97
CA PHE A 58 -3.65 -18.79 -14.62
C PHE A 58 -2.28 -19.04 -15.29
N SER A 59 -2.15 -20.03 -16.18
CA SER A 59 -0.85 -20.36 -16.80
C SER A 59 -0.25 -19.22 -17.63
N SER A 60 -1.07 -18.25 -18.06
CA SER A 60 -0.62 -17.06 -18.79
C SER A 60 -0.34 -15.86 -17.89
N LEU A 61 -0.66 -15.91 -16.59
CA LEU A 61 -0.49 -14.81 -15.66
C LEU A 61 0.98 -14.71 -15.25
N HIS A 62 1.60 -13.57 -15.52
CA HIS A 62 3.02 -13.30 -15.20
C HIS A 62 3.18 -12.14 -14.21
N LEU A 63 2.15 -11.33 -14.03
CA LEU A 63 2.22 -10.13 -13.19
C LEU A 63 0.91 -9.93 -12.45
N SER A 64 0.98 -9.91 -11.13
CA SER A 64 -0.11 -9.44 -10.28
C SER A 64 0.46 -8.36 -9.38
N ALA A 65 -0.06 -7.13 -9.43
CA ALA A 65 0.43 -6.04 -8.59
C ALA A 65 -0.67 -5.37 -7.75
N GLY A 66 -0.36 -5.16 -6.47
CA GLY A 66 -1.16 -4.46 -5.49
C GLY A 66 -0.60 -3.08 -5.18
N GLY A 67 -1.48 -2.12 -4.90
CA GLY A 67 -1.09 -0.79 -4.46
C GLY A 67 -2.26 -0.01 -3.86
N GLY A 68 -1.98 1.19 -3.36
CA GLY A 68 -2.95 2.09 -2.74
C GLY A 68 -3.32 1.74 -1.29
N MET A 69 -3.19 0.47 -0.90
CA MET A 69 -3.19 -0.01 0.48
C MET A 69 -2.32 -1.26 0.60
N PRO A 70 -1.80 -1.57 1.80
CA PRO A 70 -1.07 -2.81 2.04
C PRO A 70 -1.89 -4.05 1.64
N VAL A 71 -1.24 -5.01 0.99
CA VAL A 71 -1.80 -6.32 0.73
C VAL A 71 -1.63 -7.17 1.99
N GLN A 72 -2.75 -7.71 2.48
CA GLN A 72 -2.72 -8.54 3.68
C GLN A 72 -2.05 -9.88 3.38
N ASN A 73 -1.20 -10.35 4.29
CA ASN A 73 -0.46 -11.63 4.13
C ASN A 73 -1.40 -12.79 3.77
N ALA A 74 -2.56 -12.89 4.43
CA ALA A 74 -3.55 -13.94 4.16
C ALA A 74 -4.10 -13.90 2.72
N VAL A 75 -4.18 -12.72 2.10
CA VAL A 75 -4.58 -12.56 0.69
C VAL A 75 -3.44 -12.96 -0.23
N ALA A 76 -2.21 -12.51 0.05
CA ALA A 76 -1.02 -12.84 -0.73
C ALA A 76 -0.75 -14.36 -0.77
N GLU A 77 -0.80 -15.04 0.37
CA GLU A 77 -0.62 -16.49 0.47
C GLU A 77 -1.66 -17.27 -0.34
N ARG A 78 -2.93 -16.86 -0.26
CA ARG A 78 -4.01 -17.48 -1.03
C ARG A 78 -3.86 -17.22 -2.51
N TRP A 79 -3.39 -16.02 -2.89
CA TRP A 79 -3.16 -15.65 -4.28
C TRP A 79 -2.08 -16.50 -4.93
N VAL A 80 -0.90 -16.60 -4.31
CA VAL A 80 0.19 -17.44 -4.86
C VAL A 80 -0.19 -18.91 -4.89
N LYS A 81 -0.94 -19.41 -3.89
CA LYS A 81 -1.44 -20.78 -3.89
C LYS A 81 -2.40 -21.08 -5.03
N LEU A 82 -3.23 -20.12 -5.42
CA LEU A 82 -4.20 -20.28 -6.52
C LEU A 82 -3.55 -20.08 -7.88
N THR A 83 -2.74 -19.04 -8.02
CA THR A 83 -2.27 -18.55 -9.33
C THR A 83 -0.83 -18.95 -9.67
N GLY A 84 -0.05 -19.36 -8.68
CA GLY A 84 1.40 -19.56 -8.80
C GLY A 84 2.22 -18.28 -8.88
N GLN A 85 1.60 -17.10 -8.77
CA GLN A 85 2.26 -15.80 -8.86
C GLN A 85 2.19 -15.04 -7.54
N TYR A 86 3.28 -14.37 -7.16
CA TYR A 86 3.29 -13.47 -6.00
C TYR A 86 2.62 -12.12 -6.35
N LEU A 87 2.02 -11.48 -5.35
CA LEU A 87 1.50 -10.13 -5.50
C LEU A 87 2.65 -9.14 -5.28
N LEU A 88 3.04 -8.42 -6.34
CA LEU A 88 3.99 -7.32 -6.24
C LEU A 88 3.32 -6.12 -5.58
N GLU A 89 3.82 -5.71 -4.43
CA GLU A 89 3.42 -4.45 -3.82
C GLU A 89 4.30 -3.30 -4.31
N GLY A 90 3.70 -2.12 -4.45
CA GLY A 90 4.41 -0.88 -4.67
C GLY A 90 3.69 0.28 -4.02
N TYR A 91 4.45 1.35 -3.78
CA TYR A 91 3.95 2.57 -3.18
C TYR A 91 3.93 3.71 -4.19
N GLY A 92 2.89 4.53 -4.04
CA GLY A 92 2.60 5.57 -4.98
C GLY A 92 1.56 6.54 -4.45
N LEU A 93 1.62 7.74 -4.99
CA LEU A 93 0.75 8.87 -4.67
C LEU A 93 0.57 9.74 -5.90
N THR A 94 -0.47 10.57 -5.89
CA THR A 94 -0.84 11.42 -7.03
C THR A 94 0.31 12.35 -7.42
N GLU A 95 1.03 12.83 -6.41
CA GLU A 95 2.15 13.74 -6.48
C GLU A 95 3.41 13.14 -7.13
N CYS A 96 3.47 11.82 -7.39
CA CYS A 96 4.63 11.13 -7.98
C CYS A 96 4.30 10.29 -9.24
N ALA A 97 3.24 10.65 -9.98
CA ALA A 97 2.92 10.13 -11.32
C ALA A 97 3.19 8.63 -11.65
N PRO A 98 2.56 7.64 -10.99
CA PRO A 98 2.13 7.60 -9.61
C PRO A 98 3.06 6.73 -8.75
N LEU A 99 4.15 6.15 -9.29
CA LEU A 99 4.92 5.10 -8.63
C LEU A 99 6.23 5.67 -8.07
N VAL A 100 6.47 5.43 -6.78
CA VAL A 100 7.69 5.82 -6.07
C VAL A 100 8.60 4.63 -5.86
N SER A 101 8.06 3.52 -5.37
CA SER A 101 8.80 2.29 -5.10
C SER A 101 7.98 1.06 -5.47
N VAL A 102 8.65 -0.03 -5.79
CA VAL A 102 8.01 -1.31 -6.09
C VAL A 102 8.92 -2.48 -5.72
N ASN A 103 8.33 -3.59 -5.31
CA ASN A 103 9.09 -4.82 -5.11
C ASN A 103 9.71 -5.30 -6.42
N PRO A 104 10.90 -5.93 -6.35
CA PRO A 104 11.47 -6.63 -7.50
C PRO A 104 10.48 -7.65 -8.07
N HIS A 105 10.46 -7.80 -9.39
CA HIS A 105 9.54 -8.70 -10.09
C HIS A 105 9.73 -10.20 -9.77
N ASP A 106 10.89 -10.55 -9.21
CA ASP A 106 11.39 -11.89 -8.93
C ASP A 106 11.30 -12.25 -7.45
N ILE A 107 10.47 -11.55 -6.67
CA ILE A 107 10.18 -11.95 -5.29
C ILE A 107 9.61 -13.37 -5.23
N ASP A 108 10.04 -14.12 -4.21
CA ASP A 108 9.56 -15.46 -3.88
C ASP A 108 8.90 -15.53 -2.49
N TYR A 109 8.63 -14.37 -1.89
CA TYR A 109 7.88 -14.25 -0.64
C TYR A 109 7.13 -12.92 -0.57
N HIS A 110 6.11 -12.86 0.29
CA HIS A 110 5.40 -11.63 0.63
C HIS A 110 6.04 -10.99 1.86
N SER A 111 6.65 -9.82 1.70
CA SER A 111 7.45 -9.14 2.74
C SER A 111 6.69 -8.03 3.47
N GLY A 112 5.53 -7.61 2.94
CA GLY A 112 4.86 -6.36 3.33
C GLY A 112 5.67 -5.10 2.98
N SER A 113 6.78 -5.24 2.23
CA SER A 113 7.56 -4.11 1.75
C SER A 113 6.84 -3.44 0.59
N ILE A 114 7.00 -2.12 0.47
CA ILE A 114 6.64 -1.37 -0.74
C ILE A 114 7.81 -1.31 -1.74
N GLY A 115 8.87 -2.07 -1.49
CA GLY A 115 10.00 -2.31 -2.36
C GLY A 115 11.05 -1.22 -2.38
N LEU A 116 11.75 -1.13 -3.51
CA LEU A 116 12.86 -0.21 -3.73
C LEU A 116 12.39 0.99 -4.56
N PRO A 117 12.99 2.18 -4.38
CA PRO A 117 12.74 3.32 -5.25
C PRO A 117 12.90 2.96 -6.74
N VAL A 118 11.97 3.41 -7.58
CA VAL A 118 12.04 3.16 -9.03
C VAL A 118 13.18 3.96 -9.67
N PRO A 119 13.65 3.59 -10.88
CA PRO A 119 14.77 4.29 -11.51
C PRO A 119 14.58 5.81 -11.58
N SER A 120 15.67 6.55 -11.36
CA SER A 120 15.69 8.02 -11.27
C SER A 120 14.89 8.61 -10.09
N THR A 121 14.54 7.80 -9.09
CA THR A 121 13.89 8.25 -7.85
C THR A 121 14.86 8.17 -6.69
N GLU A 122 15.06 9.29 -6.01
CA GLU A 122 15.72 9.37 -4.73
C GLU A 122 14.65 9.33 -3.62
N ALA A 123 14.93 8.55 -2.57
CA ALA A 123 14.08 8.45 -1.39
C ALA A 123 14.97 8.55 -0.15
N LYS A 124 14.49 9.29 0.86
CA LYS A 124 15.13 9.35 2.18
C LYS A 124 14.07 9.40 3.26
N LEU A 125 14.45 9.04 4.47
CA LEU A 125 13.60 9.13 5.66
C LEU A 125 14.14 10.23 6.57
N VAL A 126 13.27 11.11 7.06
CA VAL A 126 13.66 12.21 7.96
C VAL A 126 12.86 12.22 9.26
N ASP A 127 13.48 12.73 10.32
CA ASP A 127 12.81 13.00 11.61
C ASP A 127 11.97 14.31 11.55
N ASP A 128 11.40 14.71 12.69
CA ASP A 128 10.58 15.93 12.78
C ASP A 128 11.39 17.23 12.65
N ASP A 129 12.71 17.16 12.78
CA ASP A 129 13.65 18.28 12.62
C ASP A 129 14.29 18.29 11.21
N ASP A 130 13.75 17.51 10.26
CA ASP A 130 14.22 17.32 8.88
C ASP A 130 15.65 16.70 8.77
N ASN A 131 16.13 16.00 9.81
CA ASN A 131 17.39 15.25 9.74
C ASN A 131 17.17 13.83 9.21
N ASP A 132 18.12 13.33 8.40
CA ASP A 132 18.07 11.95 7.91
C ASP A 132 18.17 10.94 9.07
N VAL A 133 17.29 9.95 9.10
CA VAL A 133 17.31 8.87 10.11
C VAL A 133 18.14 7.68 9.65
N ALA A 134 18.61 6.85 10.60
CA ALA A 134 19.39 5.66 10.25
C ALA A 134 18.52 4.55 9.63
N PRO A 135 19.10 3.60 8.86
CA PRO A 135 18.38 2.41 8.42
C PRO A 135 17.73 1.67 9.60
N GLY A 136 16.49 1.25 9.42
CA GLY A 136 15.64 0.61 10.43
C GLY A 136 14.89 1.57 11.34
N GLU A 137 15.23 2.86 11.37
CA GLU A 137 14.50 3.88 12.12
C GLU A 137 13.32 4.42 11.31
N ALA A 138 12.25 4.76 12.02
CA ALA A 138 11.06 5.34 11.41
C ALA A 138 11.26 6.83 11.13
N GLY A 139 10.89 7.26 9.93
CA GLY A 139 10.94 8.65 9.52
C GLY A 139 9.92 8.96 8.43
N GLU A 140 9.67 10.25 8.20
CA GLU A 140 8.84 10.69 7.08
C GLU A 140 9.55 10.38 5.76
N LEU A 141 8.84 9.71 4.85
CA LEU A 141 9.32 9.42 3.51
C LEU A 141 9.33 10.70 2.67
N CYS A 142 10.54 11.12 2.28
CA CYS A 142 10.76 12.22 1.34
C CYS A 142 11.21 11.66 -0.01
N VAL A 143 10.63 12.18 -1.09
CA VAL A 143 10.86 11.69 -2.46
C VAL A 143 11.34 12.82 -3.37
N LYS A 144 12.32 12.53 -4.22
CA LYS A 144 12.81 13.45 -5.24
C LYS A 144 13.05 12.70 -6.54
N GLY A 145 12.65 13.29 -7.66
CA GLY A 145 12.79 12.65 -8.97
C GLY A 145 11.95 13.32 -10.05
N PRO A 146 12.10 12.89 -11.32
CA PRO A 146 11.39 13.48 -12.46
C PRO A 146 9.87 13.26 -12.43
N GLN A 147 9.40 12.30 -11.63
CA GLN A 147 7.99 11.98 -11.47
C GLN A 147 7.28 12.85 -10.43
N VAL A 148 8.03 13.57 -9.58
CA VAL A 148 7.46 14.46 -8.58
C VAL A 148 6.78 15.62 -9.28
N MET A 149 5.55 15.95 -8.86
CA MET A 149 4.77 17.05 -9.42
C MET A 149 5.51 18.39 -9.29
N LEU A 150 5.14 19.36 -10.13
CA LEU A 150 5.64 20.72 -10.03
C LEU A 150 5.02 21.51 -8.85
N GLY A 151 3.90 21.02 -8.31
CA GLY A 151 3.14 21.68 -7.26
C GLY A 151 1.64 21.58 -7.45
N TYR A 152 0.91 21.99 -6.43
CA TYR A 152 -0.55 22.02 -6.46
C TYR A 152 -1.06 23.20 -7.30
N TRP A 153 -2.05 22.93 -8.16
CA TRP A 153 -2.63 23.93 -9.05
C TRP A 153 -3.20 25.13 -8.27
N GLN A 154 -2.67 26.33 -8.55
CA GLN A 154 -3.05 27.60 -7.91
C GLN A 154 -2.94 27.59 -6.37
N ARG A 155 -2.04 26.77 -5.82
CA ARG A 155 -1.82 26.65 -4.37
C ARG A 155 -0.31 26.63 -4.05
N PRO A 156 0.40 27.76 -4.28
CA PRO A 156 1.83 27.84 -4.01
C PRO A 156 2.14 27.61 -2.52
N ASP A 157 1.39 28.20 -1.59
CA ASP A 157 1.62 28.00 -0.15
C ASP A 157 1.60 26.52 0.25
N ALA A 158 0.60 25.77 -0.23
CA ALA A 158 0.50 24.33 0.05
C ALA A 158 1.56 23.50 -0.70
N THR A 159 2.14 24.04 -1.78
CA THR A 159 3.24 23.40 -2.50
C THR A 159 4.53 23.59 -1.72
N ASP A 160 4.82 24.82 -1.29
CA ASP A 160 6.02 25.19 -0.54
C ASP A 160 6.05 24.49 0.84
N ASP A 161 4.87 24.21 1.43
CA ASP A 161 4.74 23.44 2.67
C ASP A 161 5.27 22.00 2.55
N ILE A 162 5.15 21.37 1.37
CA ILE A 162 5.48 19.94 1.19
C ILE A 162 6.62 19.68 0.20
N ILE A 163 6.98 20.63 -0.66
CA ILE A 163 8.13 20.53 -1.56
C ILE A 163 9.21 21.48 -1.05
N LYS A 164 10.22 20.92 -0.37
CA LYS A 164 11.35 21.67 0.19
C LYS A 164 12.63 21.25 -0.53
N ASP A 165 13.36 22.20 -1.11
CA ASP A 165 14.62 21.93 -1.84
C ASP A 165 14.52 20.80 -2.92
N GLY A 166 13.33 20.70 -3.53
CA GLY A 166 12.99 19.68 -4.53
C GLY A 166 12.65 18.30 -3.96
N TRP A 167 12.55 18.15 -2.64
CA TRP A 167 12.06 16.97 -1.95
C TRP A 167 10.59 17.12 -1.61
N LEU A 168 9.77 16.18 -2.05
CA LEU A 168 8.39 16.03 -1.64
C LEU A 168 8.32 15.29 -0.30
N HIS A 169 7.85 15.97 0.73
CA HIS A 169 7.42 15.41 2.01
C HIS A 169 6.06 14.74 1.80
N THR A 170 6.04 13.40 1.85
CA THR A 170 4.83 12.61 1.53
C THR A 170 3.79 12.62 2.66
N GLY A 171 4.20 12.94 3.89
CA GLY A 171 3.40 12.75 5.09
C GLY A 171 3.20 11.29 5.50
N ASP A 172 3.85 10.35 4.82
CA ASP A 172 3.83 8.92 5.18
C ASP A 172 5.09 8.59 5.98
N ILE A 173 4.92 7.88 7.10
CA ILE A 173 6.01 7.38 7.94
C ILE A 173 6.39 5.99 7.43
N ALA A 174 7.68 5.80 7.19
CA ALA A 174 8.23 4.55 6.71
C ALA A 174 9.49 4.16 7.49
N VAL A 175 9.88 2.90 7.33
CA VAL A 175 11.20 2.38 7.68
C VAL A 175 11.90 1.89 6.42
N MET A 176 13.22 2.04 6.36
CA MET A 176 14.06 1.58 5.27
C MET A 176 15.14 0.66 5.83
N ASP A 177 15.26 -0.56 5.32
CA ASP A 177 16.34 -1.46 5.76
C ASP A 177 17.70 -1.14 5.11
N GLU A 178 18.74 -1.88 5.51
CA GLU A 178 20.10 -1.69 4.99
C GLU A 178 20.23 -1.98 3.49
N GLU A 179 19.29 -2.73 2.90
CA GLU A 179 19.23 -3.03 1.47
C GLU A 179 18.39 -2.00 0.68
N GLY A 180 17.76 -1.04 1.38
CA GLY A 180 16.97 0.04 0.82
C GLY A 180 15.48 -0.27 0.66
N PHE A 181 15.00 -1.42 1.13
CA PHE A 181 13.59 -1.77 1.03
C PHE A 181 12.77 -0.93 2.01
N LEU A 182 11.73 -0.29 1.46
CA LEU A 182 10.83 0.57 2.21
C LEU A 182 9.64 -0.22 2.75
N ARG A 183 9.14 0.15 3.92
CA ARG A 183 7.85 -0.28 4.45
C ARG A 183 7.12 0.89 5.06
N ILE A 184 5.87 1.13 4.66
CA ILE A 184 5.03 2.13 5.31
C ILE A 184 4.64 1.60 6.68
N VAL A 185 4.90 2.40 7.70
CA VAL A 185 4.48 2.13 9.07
C VAL A 185 3.18 2.87 9.34
N ASP A 186 3.06 4.14 8.93
CA ASP A 186 1.86 4.92 9.21
C ASP A 186 1.75 6.21 8.37
N ARG A 187 0.75 7.03 8.67
CA ARG A 187 0.60 8.41 8.25
C ARG A 187 1.03 9.33 9.39
N LYS A 188 1.88 10.33 9.10
CA LYS A 188 2.36 11.31 10.10
C LYS A 188 1.23 12.03 10.83
N LYS A 189 0.09 12.24 10.16
CA LYS A 189 -1.10 12.89 10.74
C LYS A 189 -1.98 11.97 11.59
N ASP A 190 -1.89 10.65 11.38
CA ASP A 190 -2.70 9.67 12.12
C ASP A 190 -1.94 9.11 13.34
N MET A 191 -0.62 9.39 13.41
CA MET A 191 0.24 9.08 14.55
C MET A 191 -0.33 9.60 15.87
N ILE A 192 -0.39 8.72 16.87
CA ILE A 192 -0.93 9.01 18.20
C ILE A 192 0.23 9.35 19.14
N LEU A 193 0.15 10.49 19.83
CA LEU A 193 1.19 10.96 20.74
C LEU A 193 0.84 10.59 22.20
N VAL A 194 1.30 9.42 22.62
CA VAL A 194 1.08 8.92 23.99
C VAL A 194 2.28 9.24 24.86
N SER A 195 2.14 10.21 25.77
CA SER A 195 3.20 10.63 26.70
C SER A 195 4.49 11.08 26.01
N GLY A 196 4.37 11.67 24.81
CA GLY A 196 5.50 12.10 23.98
C GLY A 196 6.15 10.98 23.16
N PHE A 197 5.58 9.77 23.18
CA PHE A 197 5.99 8.68 22.29
C PHE A 197 5.10 8.64 21.05
N ASN A 198 5.75 8.45 19.90
CA ASN A 198 5.09 8.18 18.64
C ASN A 198 4.51 6.77 18.68
N VAL A 199 3.19 6.67 18.64
CA VAL A 199 2.45 5.41 18.56
C VAL A 199 1.79 5.35 17.20
N TYR A 200 2.10 4.32 16.43
CA TYR A 200 1.61 4.12 15.07
C TYR A 200 0.33 3.25 15.10
N PRO A 201 -0.86 3.80 14.80
CA PRO A 201 -2.10 3.04 14.65
C PRO A 201 -1.96 1.68 13.98
N ASN A 202 -1.29 1.59 12.82
CA ASN A 202 -1.22 0.36 12.04
C ASN A 202 -0.53 -0.78 12.80
N GLU A 203 0.52 -0.49 13.59
CA GLU A 203 1.20 -1.51 14.40
C GLU A 203 0.26 -2.14 15.43
N ILE A 204 -0.63 -1.34 16.00
CA ILE A 204 -1.63 -1.81 16.97
C ILE A 204 -2.72 -2.60 16.24
N GLU A 205 -3.19 -2.08 15.11
CA GLU A 205 -4.20 -2.74 14.28
C GLU A 205 -3.74 -4.13 13.83
N ASP A 206 -2.50 -4.25 13.35
CA ASP A 206 -1.90 -5.52 12.92
C ASP A 206 -1.87 -6.55 14.05
N VAL A 207 -1.54 -6.14 15.28
CA VAL A 207 -1.59 -7.04 16.46
C VAL A 207 -3.02 -7.45 16.79
N VAL A 208 -3.98 -6.52 16.75
CA VAL A 208 -5.39 -6.80 17.07
C VAL A 208 -6.04 -7.68 16.00
N MET A 209 -5.68 -7.51 14.73
CA MET A 209 -6.15 -8.32 13.60
C MET A 209 -5.75 -9.80 13.71
N GLN A 210 -4.72 -10.15 14.50
CA GLN A 210 -4.37 -11.55 14.78
C GLN A 210 -5.41 -12.27 15.66
N HIS A 211 -6.30 -11.54 16.32
CA HIS A 211 -7.35 -12.13 17.13
C HIS A 211 -8.47 -12.72 16.27
N SER A 212 -8.78 -14.02 16.44
CA SER A 212 -9.70 -14.76 15.56
C SER A 212 -11.14 -14.22 15.51
N GLY A 213 -11.56 -13.49 16.54
CA GLY A 213 -12.87 -12.85 16.64
C GLY A 213 -12.97 -11.48 15.97
N VAL A 214 -11.87 -10.90 15.47
CA VAL A 214 -11.84 -9.58 14.84
C VAL A 214 -12.02 -9.72 13.32
N GLN A 215 -12.90 -8.91 12.74
CA GLN A 215 -13.09 -8.81 11.30
C GLN A 215 -12.30 -7.64 10.71
N GLU A 216 -12.43 -6.47 11.35
CA GLU A 216 -11.75 -5.22 10.99
C GLU A 216 -11.48 -4.45 12.29
N VAL A 217 -10.44 -3.62 12.31
CA VAL A 217 -10.10 -2.75 13.43
C VAL A 217 -9.55 -1.42 12.90
N ALA A 218 -9.76 -0.35 13.65
CA ALA A 218 -9.10 0.93 13.47
C ALA A 218 -8.65 1.49 14.82
N ALA A 219 -7.42 1.97 14.92
CA ALA A 219 -6.86 2.66 16.08
C ALA A 219 -6.85 4.16 15.84
N VAL A 220 -7.29 4.93 16.84
CA VAL A 220 -7.24 6.41 16.79
C VAL A 220 -6.77 6.98 18.11
N GLY A 221 -6.12 8.14 18.04
CA GLY A 221 -5.78 8.95 19.20
C GLY A 221 -7.03 9.62 19.78
N VAL A 222 -7.19 9.56 21.10
CA VAL A 222 -8.19 10.36 21.82
C VAL A 222 -7.54 11.18 22.92
N PRO A 223 -8.01 12.41 23.21
CA PRO A 223 -7.45 13.23 24.26
C PRO A 223 -7.45 12.52 25.62
N SER A 224 -6.31 12.58 26.31
CA SER A 224 -6.07 11.96 27.61
C SER A 224 -5.41 12.95 28.56
N GLY A 225 -6.04 13.19 29.71
CA GLY A 225 -5.53 14.12 30.71
C GLY A 225 -4.19 13.71 31.33
N SER A 226 -3.79 12.44 31.23
CA SER A 226 -2.54 11.92 31.80
C SER A 226 -1.41 11.74 30.80
N SER A 227 -1.72 11.56 29.51
CA SER A 227 -0.75 11.16 28.48
C SER A 227 -0.77 12.05 27.23
N GLY A 228 -1.54 13.14 27.22
CA GLY A 228 -1.78 13.92 26.01
C GLY A 228 -2.83 13.22 25.15
N GLU A 229 -2.47 12.08 24.56
CA GLU A 229 -3.39 11.17 23.87
C GLU A 229 -3.36 9.76 24.48
N ALA A 230 -4.44 9.01 24.26
CA ALA A 230 -4.54 7.59 24.52
C ALA A 230 -5.07 6.88 23.27
N VAL A 231 -4.69 5.62 23.08
CA VAL A 231 -5.17 4.80 21.96
C VAL A 231 -6.61 4.34 22.22
N LYS A 232 -7.49 4.53 21.25
CA LYS A 232 -8.84 3.96 21.22
C LYS A 232 -9.01 3.07 20.00
N LEU A 233 -9.49 1.85 20.22
CA LEU A 233 -9.81 0.90 19.15
C LEU A 233 -11.29 0.92 18.81
N PHE A 234 -11.60 0.85 17.53
CA PHE A 234 -12.91 0.54 16.99
C PHE A 234 -12.81 -0.82 16.30
N VAL A 235 -13.60 -1.80 16.74
CA VAL A 235 -13.50 -3.19 16.29
C VAL A 235 -14.83 -3.64 15.66
N VAL A 236 -14.75 -4.19 14.45
CA VAL A 236 -15.85 -4.94 13.83
C VAL A 236 -15.68 -6.41 14.20
N LYS A 237 -16.68 -6.95 14.90
CA LYS A 237 -16.65 -8.32 15.41
C LYS A 237 -16.96 -9.31 14.28
N LYS A 238 -16.06 -10.28 14.07
CA LYS A 238 -16.30 -11.50 13.28
C LYS A 238 -17.07 -12.53 14.10
N ASP A 239 -16.68 -12.66 15.37
CA ASP A 239 -17.39 -13.46 16.36
C ASP A 239 -18.26 -12.53 17.22
N PRO A 240 -19.60 -12.65 17.18
CA PRO A 240 -20.49 -11.86 18.02
C PRO A 240 -20.21 -11.98 19.53
N ALA A 241 -19.52 -13.04 19.96
CA ALA A 241 -19.14 -13.29 21.35
C ALA A 241 -17.80 -12.66 21.77
N LEU A 242 -17.08 -11.98 20.86
CA LEU A 242 -15.90 -11.19 21.23
C LEU A 242 -16.34 -10.09 22.20
N ASP A 243 -15.68 -9.90 23.35
CA ASP A 243 -16.02 -8.85 24.33
C ASP A 243 -15.44 -7.49 23.93
#